data_AF-A0A7S2HQC1-F1
#
_entry.id   AF-A0A7S2HQC1-F1
#
_cell.length_a   1.000
_cell.length_b   1.000
_cell.length_c   1.000
_cell.angle_alpha   90.00
_cell.angle_beta   90.00
_cell.angle_gamma   90.00
#
_symmetry.space_group_name_H-M   'P 1'
#
loop_
_entity.id
_entity.type
_entity.pdbx_description
1 polymer ?
#
loop_
_entity_poly.entity_id
_entity_poly.type
_entity_poly.pdbx_seq_one_letter_code
_entity_poly.pdbx_strand_id
1 'polypeptide(L)'
;STICENSKSRLGIDSLGWGGTSCLKRGSKCQDITAPGVCNDALRRLKVDCAGWGGTTCLTKKAVCEEITSEYICRSANERFGFLNCSHWDSFESKCVSNSGSGLR
;
A
#
# COMPACT_ATOMS: atom_id res chain seq x y z
N SER A 1 -8.17 14.74 7.29
CA SER A 1 -9.29 15.55 6.79
C SER A 1 -10.51 15.23 7.62
N THR A 2 -10.99 16.17 8.44
CA THR A 2 -12.15 15.98 9.34
C THR A 2 -13.45 15.75 8.57
N ILE A 3 -13.50 16.05 7.27
CA ILE A 3 -14.66 15.81 6.42
C ILE A 3 -14.95 14.32 6.27
N CYS A 4 -13.93 13.47 6.06
CA CYS A 4 -14.15 12.02 5.92
C CYS A 4 -14.55 11.37 7.26
N GLU A 5 -14.02 11.88 8.38
CA GLU A 5 -14.38 11.40 9.71
C GLU A 5 -15.84 11.73 10.08
N ASN A 6 -16.37 12.84 9.57
CA ASN A 6 -17.73 13.32 9.82
C ASN A 6 -18.65 13.19 8.60
N SER A 7 -18.28 12.40 7.59
CA SER A 7 -19.02 12.35 6.33
C SER A 7 -20.43 11.79 6.52
N LYS A 8 -20.61 10.87 7.48
CA LYS A 8 -21.90 10.27 7.77
C LYS A 8 -22.88 11.29 8.35
N SER A 9 -22.44 12.08 9.32
CA SER A 9 -23.29 13.08 9.97
C SER A 9 -23.55 14.30 9.10
N ARG A 10 -22.59 14.69 8.24
CA ARG A 10 -22.71 15.89 7.40
C ARG A 10 -23.34 15.65 6.03
N LEU A 11 -23.09 14.48 5.43
CA LEU A 11 -23.42 14.19 4.03
C LEU A 11 -24.21 12.90 3.86
N GLY A 12 -24.45 12.13 4.94
CA GLY A 12 -25.09 10.81 4.87
C GLY A 12 -24.21 9.69 4.30
N ILE A 13 -22.96 9.99 3.94
CA ILE A 13 -22.03 9.06 3.29
C ILE A 13 -21.22 8.30 4.33
N ASP A 14 -21.31 6.97 4.33
CA ASP A 14 -20.47 6.13 5.19
C ASP A 14 -19.02 6.11 4.67
N SER A 15 -18.10 6.64 5.46
CA SER A 15 -16.66 6.60 5.18
C SER A 15 -15.90 5.92 6.32
N LEU A 16 -14.83 5.21 5.98
CA LEU A 16 -13.85 4.68 6.93
C LEU A 16 -12.82 5.73 7.36
N GLY A 17 -12.76 6.88 6.69
CA GLY A 17 -11.78 7.93 6.92
C GLY A 17 -11.02 8.32 5.65
N TRP A 18 -10.01 9.19 5.81
CA TRP A 18 -9.19 9.68 4.70
C TRP A 18 -8.13 8.66 4.27
N GLY A 19 -8.10 8.30 2.99
CA GLY A 19 -7.13 7.37 2.41
C GLY A 19 -5.87 8.03 1.83
N GLY A 20 -5.90 9.33 1.57
CA GLY A 20 -4.77 10.07 0.99
C GLY A 20 -5.16 10.96 -0.18
N THR A 21 -6.04 10.48 -1.05
CA THR A 21 -6.62 11.23 -2.17
C THR A 21 -8.15 11.35 -2.08
N SER A 22 -8.80 10.41 -1.41
CA SER A 22 -10.25 10.37 -1.24
C SER A 22 -10.65 9.82 0.14
N CYS A 23 -11.92 10.02 0.49
CA CYS A 23 -12.54 9.33 1.62
C CYS A 23 -12.78 7.87 1.23
N LEU A 24 -12.31 6.94 2.07
CA LEU A 24 -12.48 5.51 1.84
C LEU A 24 -13.89 5.07 2.24
N LYS A 25 -14.41 4.05 1.56
CA LYS A 25 -15.73 3.47 1.83
C LYS A 25 -15.59 2.06 2.39
N ARG A 26 -16.69 1.48 2.86
CA ARG A 26 -16.69 0.07 3.28
C ARG A 26 -16.20 -0.82 2.12
N GLY A 27 -15.29 -1.74 2.42
CA GLY A 27 -14.68 -2.63 1.43
C GLY A 27 -13.48 -2.05 0.67
N SER A 28 -13.03 -0.84 1.02
CA SER A 28 -11.76 -0.31 0.51
C SER A 28 -10.58 -1.24 0.84
N LYS A 29 -9.64 -1.31 -0.09
CA LYS A 29 -8.46 -2.18 -0.05
C LYS A 29 -7.21 -1.37 0.33
N CYS A 30 -6.11 -2.06 0.60
CA CYS A 30 -4.82 -1.42 0.86
C CYS A 30 -4.40 -0.49 -0.29
N GLN A 31 -4.64 -0.92 -1.54
CA GLN A 31 -4.30 -0.12 -2.72
C GLN A 31 -5.08 1.21 -2.83
N ASP A 32 -6.19 1.37 -2.09
CA ASP A 32 -6.93 2.65 -2.06
C ASP A 32 -6.28 3.69 -1.12
N ILE A 33 -5.33 3.27 -0.28
CA ILE A 33 -4.62 4.14 0.65
C ILE A 33 -3.37 4.69 -0.04
N THR A 34 -3.39 5.98 -0.35
CA THR A 34 -2.36 6.73 -1.08
C THR A 34 -1.56 7.69 -0.19
N ALA A 35 -1.75 7.65 1.14
CA ALA A 35 -0.97 8.42 2.09
C ALA A 35 -0.12 7.50 3.00
N PRO A 36 1.22 7.68 3.06
CA PRO A 36 2.10 6.78 3.82
C PRO A 36 1.81 6.77 5.32
N GLY A 37 1.53 7.95 5.91
CA GLY A 37 1.17 8.03 7.33
C GLY A 37 -0.17 7.37 7.66
N VAL A 38 -1.11 7.36 6.72
CA VAL A 38 -2.37 6.61 6.86
C VAL A 38 -2.09 5.11 6.72
N CYS A 39 -1.23 4.73 5.77
CA CYS A 39 -0.85 3.36 5.51
C CYS A 39 -0.25 2.66 6.73
N ASN A 40 0.71 3.31 7.37
CA ASN A 40 1.40 2.78 8.55
C ASN A 40 0.46 2.59 9.76
N ASP A 41 -0.71 3.25 9.74
CA ASP A 41 -1.73 3.22 10.78
C ASP A 41 -3.05 2.59 10.29
N ALA A 42 -3.07 1.94 9.12
CA ALA A 42 -4.30 1.58 8.41
C ALA A 42 -5.22 0.69 9.24
N LEU A 43 -4.66 -0.28 9.97
CA LEU A 43 -5.42 -1.17 10.83
C LEU A 43 -6.11 -0.41 11.97
N ARG A 44 -5.41 0.57 12.56
CA ARG A 44 -5.93 1.34 13.69
C ARG A 44 -6.98 2.34 13.23
N ARG A 45 -6.68 3.12 12.19
CA ARG A 45 -7.49 4.24 11.68
C ARG A 45 -8.67 3.79 10.83
N LEU A 46 -8.45 2.83 9.93
CA LEU A 46 -9.39 2.47 8.86
C LEU A 46 -9.93 1.03 9.00
N LYS A 47 -9.39 0.24 9.95
CA LYS A 47 -9.66 -1.20 10.11
C LYS A 47 -9.30 -2.02 8.87
N VAL A 48 -8.31 -1.56 8.09
CA VAL A 48 -7.78 -2.27 6.92
C VAL A 48 -6.39 -2.81 7.26
N ASP A 49 -6.22 -4.12 7.13
CA ASP A 49 -4.97 -4.82 7.47
C ASP A 49 -4.04 -4.90 6.24
N CYS A 50 -2.99 -4.07 6.25
CA CYS A 50 -2.04 -3.92 5.15
C CYS A 50 -0.64 -4.36 5.57
N ALA A 51 0.18 -4.75 4.60
CA ALA A 51 1.58 -5.13 4.83
C ALA A 51 2.49 -3.92 5.10
N GLY A 52 2.12 -2.75 4.59
CA GLY A 52 2.88 -1.51 4.76
C GLY A 52 2.91 -0.68 3.48
N TRP A 53 3.67 0.40 3.49
CA TRP A 53 3.75 1.33 2.36
C TRP A 53 4.62 0.81 1.22
N GLY A 54 4.10 0.82 -0.01
CA GLY A 54 4.79 0.35 -1.22
C GLY A 54 5.45 1.45 -2.07
N GLY A 55 5.19 2.72 -1.78
CA GLY A 55 5.75 3.87 -2.51
C GLY A 55 4.69 4.84 -3.00
N THR A 56 3.63 4.31 -3.62
CA THR A 56 2.46 5.09 -4.09
C THR A 56 1.18 4.70 -3.35
N THR A 57 1.06 3.43 -2.94
CA THR A 57 -0.09 2.89 -2.21
C THR A 57 0.36 1.93 -1.11
N CYS A 58 -0.55 1.52 -0.22
CA CYS A 58 -0.25 0.38 0.66
C CYS A 58 -0.23 -0.94 -0.09
N LEU A 59 0.69 -1.80 0.34
CA LEU A 59 0.75 -3.20 -0.07
C LEU A 59 -0.20 -4.06 0.76
N THR A 60 -0.73 -5.11 0.12
CA THR A 60 -1.41 -6.20 0.81
C THR A 60 -0.39 -7.23 1.31
N LYS A 61 -0.81 -8.14 2.19
CA LYS A 61 0.00 -9.28 2.66
C LYS A 61 0.29 -10.34 1.58
N LYS A 62 -0.22 -10.14 0.37
CA LYS A 62 0.01 -10.98 -0.81
C LYS A 62 0.61 -10.17 -1.97
N ALA A 63 1.14 -8.99 -1.68
CA ALA A 63 1.73 -8.15 -2.71
C ALA A 63 2.93 -8.85 -3.37
N VAL A 64 3.24 -8.42 -4.59
CA VAL A 64 4.46 -8.81 -5.31
C VAL A 64 5.45 -7.65 -5.36
N CYS A 65 6.70 -7.93 -5.72
CA CYS A 65 7.74 -6.90 -5.74
C CYS A 65 7.39 -5.77 -6.71
N GLU A 66 6.76 -6.07 -7.84
CA GLU A 66 6.41 -5.13 -8.89
C GLU A 66 5.35 -4.09 -8.44
N GLU A 67 4.66 -4.34 -7.31
CA GLU A 67 3.79 -3.35 -6.67
C GLU A 67 4.56 -2.30 -5.86
N ILE A 68 5.86 -2.50 -5.61
CA ILE A 68 6.73 -1.49 -4.99
C ILE A 68 7.18 -0.49 -6.05
N THR A 69 6.81 0.77 -5.86
CA THR A 69 7.06 1.87 -6.80
C THR A 69 8.17 2.82 -6.32
N SER A 70 8.83 2.50 -5.20
CA SER A 70 9.93 3.30 -4.65
C SER A 70 11.20 2.47 -4.61
N GLU A 71 12.26 2.97 -5.24
CA GLU A 71 13.59 2.35 -5.21
C GLU A 71 14.09 2.15 -3.78
N TYR A 72 13.93 3.16 -2.91
CA TYR A 72 14.35 3.08 -1.51
C TYR A 72 13.66 1.94 -0.74
N ILE A 73 12.37 1.74 -1.00
CA ILE A 73 11.60 0.65 -0.39
C ILE A 73 12.03 -0.68 -0.99
N CYS A 74 12.21 -0.76 -2.32
CA CYS A 74 12.65 -1.96 -3.01
C CYS A 74 13.97 -2.50 -2.45
N ARG A 75 14.96 -1.62 -2.24
CA ARG A 75 16.28 -1.96 -1.69
C ARG A 75 16.23 -2.62 -0.31
N SER A 76 15.15 -2.43 0.45
CA SER A 76 14.95 -3.00 1.79
C SER A 76 13.68 -3.84 1.90
N ALA A 77 13.10 -4.27 0.77
CA ALA A 77 11.80 -4.92 0.74
C ALA A 77 11.78 -6.25 1.51
N ASN A 78 12.82 -7.06 1.34
CA ASN A 78 12.90 -8.38 1.97
C ASN A 78 12.94 -8.28 3.50
N GLU A 79 13.71 -7.32 4.04
CA GLU A 79 13.77 -7.06 5.49
C GLU A 79 12.47 -6.45 6.01
N ARG A 80 11.90 -5.48 5.27
CA ARG A 80 10.70 -4.76 5.69
C ARG A 80 9.45 -5.63 5.72
N PHE A 81 9.29 -6.50 4.72
CA PHE A 81 8.04 -7.23 4.50
C PHE A 81 8.16 -8.72 4.86
N GLY A 82 9.34 -9.32 4.79
CA GLY A 82 9.60 -10.71 5.18
C GLY A 82 8.99 -11.79 4.28
N PHE A 83 7.85 -11.52 3.64
CA PHE A 83 7.17 -12.42 2.70
C PHE A 83 7.53 -12.15 1.23
N LEU A 84 8.17 -11.01 0.94
CA LEU A 84 8.64 -10.66 -0.40
C LEU A 84 10.03 -11.24 -0.66
N ASN A 85 10.30 -11.57 -1.93
CA ASN A 85 11.60 -12.00 -2.41
C ASN A 85 12.01 -11.14 -3.61
N CYS A 86 12.34 -9.88 -3.34
CA CYS A 86 12.77 -8.92 -4.35
C CYS A 86 14.27 -9.00 -4.57
N SER A 87 14.68 -8.82 -5.82
CA SER A 87 16.07 -8.90 -6.26
C SER A 87 16.73 -7.51 -6.26
N HIS A 88 16.22 -6.62 -7.11
CA HIS A 88 16.77 -5.28 -7.33
C HIS A 88 15.71 -4.33 -7.87
N TRP A 89 16.05 -3.04 -7.86
CA TRP A 89 15.31 -2.03 -8.60
C TRP A 89 15.87 -1.95 -10.02
N ASP A 90 15.01 -2.14 -11.02
CA ASP A 90 15.31 -1.87 -12.41
C ASP A 90 15.09 -0.37 -12.67
N SER A 91 16.19 0.37 -12.82
CA SER A 91 16.15 1.82 -13.06
C SER A 91 15.64 2.19 -14.45
N PHE A 92 15.74 1.30 -15.43
CA PHE A 92 15.25 1.56 -16.79
C PHE A 92 13.72 1.47 -16.81
N GLU A 93 13.18 0.43 -16.19
CA GLU A 93 11.74 0.19 -16.11
C GLU A 93 11.07 0.89 -14.92
N SER A 94 11.86 1.48 -14.01
CA SER A 94 11.40 2.09 -12.76
C SER A 94 10.50 1.15 -11.94
N LYS A 95 10.93 -0.10 -11.78
CA LYS A 95 10.16 -1.14 -11.06
C LYS A 95 11.05 -1.99 -10.16
N CYS A 96 10.47 -2.47 -9.07
CA CYS A 96 11.12 -3.46 -8.22
C CYS A 96 10.88 -4.87 -8.80
N VAL A 97 11.95 -5.63 -8.97
CA VAL A 97 11.91 -6.92 -9.67
C VAL A 97 12.03 -8.06 -8.67
N SER A 98 11.20 -9.08 -8.81
CA SER A 98 11.30 -10.30 -8.00
C SER A 98 12.59 -11.07 -8.30
N ASN A 99 13.12 -11.84 -7.33
CA ASN A 99 14.04 -12.95 -7.63
C ASN A 99 13.23 -14.04 -8.32
N SER A 100 13.00 -13.88 -9.62
CA SER A 100 12.53 -14.99 -10.44
C SER A 100 13.59 -16.08 -10.32
N GLY A 101 13.26 -17.18 -9.65
CA GLY A 101 13.91 -18.45 -9.98
C GLY A 101 13.87 -18.53 -11.50
N SER A 102 15.05 -18.63 -12.11
CA SER A 102 15.27 -18.54 -13.55
C SER A 102 14.11 -19.15 -14.30
N GLY A 103 13.52 -18.40 -15.24
CA GLY A 103 12.65 -18.98 -16.25
C GLY A 103 13.43 -20.04 -17.02
N LEU A 104 13.34 -21.29 -16.56
CA LEU A 104 13.75 -22.51 -17.24
C LEU A 104 12.82 -23.62 -16.74
N ARG A 105 11.64 -23.69 -17.34
CA ARG A 105 11.02 -24.91 -17.90
C ARG A 105 9.72 -24.57 -18.59
#